data_AF-A0A1T4S2E4-F1
#
_entry.id   AF-A0A1T4S2E4-F1
#
_cell.length_a   1.000
_cell.length_b   1.000
_cell.length_c   1.000
_cell.angle_alpha   90.00
_cell.angle_beta   90.00
_cell.angle_gamma   90.00
#
_symmetry.space_group_name_H-M   'P 1'
#
loop_
_entity.id
_entity.type
_entity.pdbx_description
1 polymer ?
#
loop_
_entity_poly.entity_id
_entity_poly.type
_entity_poly.pdbx_seq_one_letter_code
_entity_poly.pdbx_strand_id
1 'polypeptide(L)'
;MTTLPVRSRLGILAATLLTAVSIVLSVCYDRELQQLFPNFFEYGIFPVAPLIAVIPLSCLICLIFKYEKNVWFRCHPKRSKLILQAVNHMFQVEGVSILSIDDINNGHGVSFSWINGRFIAAGKHKVTFQFYTYQKFNRCAAMNIVYTKDITMEFLPGAVYIVEARSGNKNFRITRDMKQSI
;
A
#
# COMPACT_ATOMS: atom_id res chain seq x y z
N MET A 1 -13.66 -2.25 4.07
CA MET A 1 -12.73 -1.10 4.13
C MET A 1 -12.93 -0.43 5.48
N THR A 2 -12.01 -0.62 6.43
CA THR A 2 -12.03 0.18 7.66
C THR A 2 -11.48 1.55 7.33
N THR A 3 -12.34 2.55 7.39
CA THR A 3 -11.97 3.96 7.22
C THR A 3 -11.04 4.38 8.35
N LEU A 4 -10.13 5.31 8.08
CA LEU A 4 -9.28 5.90 9.12
C LEU A 4 -10.15 6.41 10.29
N PRO A 5 -9.70 6.26 11.55
CA PRO A 5 -10.44 6.80 12.68
C PRO A 5 -10.65 8.31 12.52
N VAL A 6 -11.77 8.80 13.05
CA VAL A 6 -12.21 10.20 12.87
C VAL A 6 -11.13 11.19 13.32
N ARG A 7 -10.42 10.89 14.40
CA ARG A 7 -9.32 11.71 14.93
C ARG A 7 -8.20 11.94 13.91
N SER A 8 -7.76 10.87 13.24
CA SER A 8 -6.69 10.92 12.24
C SER A 8 -7.15 11.60 10.95
N ARG A 9 -8.43 11.46 10.57
CA ARG A 9 -9.01 12.22 9.45
C ARG A 9 -9.08 13.72 9.74
N LEU A 10 -9.53 14.10 10.94
CA LEU A 10 -9.58 15.51 11.36
C LEU A 10 -8.17 16.11 11.44
N GLY A 11 -7.20 15.36 11.95
CA GLY A 11 -5.80 15.79 12.01
C GLY A 11 -5.19 16.03 10.63
N ILE A 12 -5.38 15.10 9.69
CA ILE A 12 -4.92 15.27 8.30
C ILE A 12 -5.62 16.47 7.66
N LEU A 13 -6.94 16.61 7.84
CA LEU A 13 -7.72 17.71 7.25
C LEU A 13 -7.26 19.07 7.81
N ALA A 14 -7.08 19.19 9.12
CA ALA A 14 -6.56 20.40 9.75
C ALA A 14 -5.14 20.74 9.26
N ALA A 15 -4.24 19.74 9.18
CA ALA A 15 -2.89 19.94 8.67
C ALA A 15 -2.90 20.40 7.20
N THR A 16 -3.72 19.77 6.34
CA THR A 16 -3.85 20.18 4.93
C THR A 16 -4.38 21.61 4.79
N LEU A 17 -5.36 22.01 5.60
CA LEU A 17 -5.90 23.37 5.60
C LEU A 17 -4.84 24.39 6.04
N LEU A 18 -4.11 24.10 7.13
CA LEU A 18 -3.04 24.97 7.62
C LEU A 18 -1.93 25.13 6.58
N THR A 19 -1.52 24.04 5.92
CA THR A 19 -0.53 24.11 4.84
C THR A 19 -1.04 24.93 3.65
N ALA A 20 -2.30 24.76 3.24
CA ALA A 20 -2.87 25.52 2.13
C ALA A 20 -2.95 27.02 2.46
N VAL A 21 -3.41 27.39 3.66
CA VAL A 21 -3.44 28.77 4.13
C VAL A 21 -2.02 29.34 4.19
N SER A 22 -1.04 28.58 4.68
CA SER A 22 0.35 29.02 4.72
C SER A 22 0.92 29.29 3.33
N ILE A 23 0.62 28.45 2.33
CA ILE A 23 1.04 28.66 0.94
C ILE A 23 0.40 29.91 0.36
N VAL A 24 -0.91 30.10 0.56
CA VAL A 24 -1.63 31.29 0.05
C VAL A 24 -1.08 32.56 0.69
N LEU A 25 -0.85 32.56 2.01
CA LEU A 25 -0.26 33.71 2.71
C LEU A 25 1.15 34.02 2.20
N SER A 26 1.98 33.00 1.98
CA SER A 26 3.31 33.19 1.40
C SER A 26 3.23 33.86 0.01
N VAL A 27 2.30 33.44 -0.85
CA VAL A 27 2.14 34.04 -2.19
C VAL A 27 1.57 35.46 -2.11
N CYS A 28 0.56 35.70 -1.26
CA CYS A 28 -0.11 37.00 -1.19
C CYS A 28 0.75 38.09 -0.53
N TYR A 29 1.60 37.73 0.43
CA TYR A 29 2.40 38.66 1.23
C TYR A 29 3.91 38.58 0.93
N ASP A 30 4.28 38.13 -0.27
CA ASP A 30 5.68 37.90 -0.68
C ASP A 30 6.61 39.09 -0.37
N ARG A 31 6.18 40.33 -0.69
CA ARG A 31 6.94 41.56 -0.41
C ARG A 31 7.10 41.88 1.07
N GLU A 32 6.04 41.72 1.86
CA GLU A 32 6.08 42.01 3.30
C GLU A 32 6.92 40.96 4.04
N LEU A 33 6.83 39.70 3.60
CA LEU A 33 7.66 38.60 4.09
C LEU A 33 9.13 38.78 3.70
N GLN A 34 9.43 39.34 2.53
CA GLN A 34 10.78 39.71 2.13
C GLN A 34 11.41 40.75 3.07
N GLN A 35 10.61 41.70 3.57
CA GLN A 35 11.09 42.72 4.52
C GLN A 35 11.29 42.15 5.93
N LEU A 36 10.40 41.26 6.38
CA LEU A 36 10.49 40.61 7.69
C LEU A 36 11.60 39.56 7.75
N PHE A 37 11.92 38.91 6.63
CA PHE A 37 12.85 37.79 6.53
C PHE A 37 13.83 37.94 5.36
N PRO A 38 14.64 39.02 5.31
CA PRO A 38 15.49 39.34 4.16
C PRO A 38 16.51 38.23 3.85
N ASN A 39 17.04 37.59 4.90
CA ASN A 39 18.02 36.51 4.75
C ASN A 39 17.45 35.29 4.00
N PHE A 40 16.16 34.99 4.11
CA PHE A 40 15.56 33.85 3.42
C PHE A 40 15.39 34.08 1.91
N PHE A 41 15.31 35.34 1.48
CA PHE A 41 15.22 35.73 0.08
C PHE A 41 16.57 35.67 -0.64
N GLU A 42 17.66 36.03 0.05
CA GLU A 42 19.02 36.01 -0.50
C GLU A 42 19.50 34.60 -0.86
N TYR A 43 19.02 33.57 -0.13
CA TYR A 43 19.28 32.15 -0.40
C TYR A 43 18.28 31.50 -1.39
N GLY A 44 17.34 32.25 -1.97
CA GLY A 44 16.38 31.72 -2.94
C GLY A 44 15.37 30.72 -2.37
N ILE A 45 15.07 30.79 -1.07
CA ILE A 45 14.24 29.80 -0.36
C ILE A 45 12.74 29.97 -0.67
N PHE A 46 12.31 31.19 -1.01
CA PHE A 46 10.89 31.50 -1.19
C PHE A 46 10.18 30.84 -2.41
N PRO A 47 10.79 30.74 -3.61
CA PRO A 47 10.22 29.91 -4.69
C PRO A 47 10.15 28.41 -4.36
N VAL A 48 10.85 27.97 -3.30
CA VAL A 48 10.87 26.59 -2.80
C VAL A 48 10.01 26.43 -1.53
N ALA A 49 9.53 27.52 -0.92
CA ALA A 49 8.72 27.52 0.30
C ALA A 49 7.45 26.64 0.22
N PRO A 50 6.66 26.64 -0.87
CA PRO A 50 5.52 25.72 -0.97
C PRO A 50 5.98 24.24 -1.02
N LEU A 51 7.11 23.95 -1.64
CA LEU A 51 7.71 22.61 -1.64
C LEU A 51 8.15 22.19 -0.23
N ILE A 52 8.78 23.11 0.51
CA ILE A 52 9.20 22.92 1.90
C ILE A 52 7.99 22.72 2.82
N ALA A 53 6.82 23.27 2.51
CA ALA A 53 5.59 23.06 3.28
C ALA A 53 4.88 21.74 2.93
N VAL A 54 4.93 21.31 1.67
CA VAL A 54 4.28 20.08 1.20
C VAL A 54 5.05 18.81 1.61
N ILE A 55 6.39 18.84 1.63
CA ILE A 55 7.22 17.71 2.07
C ILE A 55 6.88 17.25 3.50
N PRO A 56 6.87 18.10 4.55
CA PRO A 56 6.56 17.69 5.91
C PRO A 56 5.10 17.27 6.05
N LEU A 57 4.16 17.90 5.32
CA LEU A 57 2.77 17.45 5.28
C LEU A 57 2.66 16.02 4.75
N SER A 58 3.36 15.72 3.64
CA SER A 58 3.40 14.37 3.06
C SER A 58 4.01 13.34 4.03
N CYS A 59 5.07 13.74 4.74
CA CYS A 59 5.71 12.91 5.76
C CYS A 59 4.77 12.63 6.95
N LEU A 60 4.08 13.66 7.44
CA LEU A 60 3.12 13.56 8.55
C LEU A 60 1.96 12.63 8.20
N ILE A 61 1.40 12.76 6.98
CA ILE A 61 0.37 11.85 6.48
C ILE A 61 0.90 10.41 6.48
N CYS A 62 2.09 10.16 5.93
CA CYS A 62 2.70 8.83 5.92
C CYS A 62 2.91 8.25 7.33
N LEU A 63 3.33 9.08 8.30
CA LEU A 63 3.54 8.67 9.68
C LEU A 63 2.23 8.32 10.38
N ILE A 64 1.17 9.11 10.20
CA ILE A 64 -0.17 8.81 10.75
C ILE A 64 -0.66 7.48 10.20
N PHE A 65 -0.54 7.25 8.88
CA PHE A 65 -0.90 5.96 8.29
C PHE A 65 -0.08 4.81 8.86
N LYS A 66 1.23 4.97 9.04
CA LYS A 66 2.09 3.94 9.67
C LYS A 66 1.70 3.66 11.12
N TYR A 67 1.39 4.70 11.89
CA TYR A 67 0.99 4.58 13.29
C TYR A 67 -0.35 3.85 13.43
N GLU A 68 -1.38 4.32 12.71
CA GLU A 68 -2.71 3.71 12.71
C GLU A 68 -2.66 2.25 12.26
N LYS A 69 -1.84 1.95 11.25
CA LYS A 69 -1.57 0.58 10.82
C LYS A 69 -1.05 -0.27 11.99
N ASN A 70 0.01 0.19 12.66
CA ASN A 70 0.60 -0.55 13.77
C ASN A 70 -0.37 -0.72 14.95
N VAL A 71 -1.20 0.29 15.24
CA VAL A 71 -2.25 0.19 16.27
C VAL A 71 -3.29 -0.84 15.84
N TRP A 72 -3.78 -0.78 14.62
CA TRP A 72 -4.77 -1.71 14.11
C TRP A 72 -4.29 -3.17 14.11
N PHE A 73 -3.02 -3.43 13.78
CA PHE A 73 -2.42 -4.77 13.89
C PHE A 73 -2.32 -5.27 15.33
N ARG A 74 -1.96 -4.40 16.28
CA ARG A 74 -1.98 -4.74 17.71
C ARG A 74 -3.38 -5.11 18.19
N CYS A 75 -4.41 -4.46 17.65
CA CYS A 75 -5.80 -4.76 17.98
C CYS A 75 -6.38 -5.99 17.23
N HIS A 76 -5.78 -6.41 16.11
CA HIS A 76 -6.25 -7.53 15.28
C HIS A 76 -5.13 -8.57 15.04
N PRO A 77 -4.63 -9.25 16.08
CA PRO A 77 -3.52 -10.20 15.96
C PRO A 77 -3.86 -11.46 15.15
N LYS A 78 -5.16 -11.71 14.90
CA LYS A 78 -5.67 -12.90 14.18
C LYS A 78 -5.62 -12.75 12.65
N ARG A 79 -4.55 -12.17 12.11
CA ARG A 79 -4.37 -12.06 10.66
C ARG A 79 -3.00 -12.55 10.22
N SER A 80 -2.95 -13.04 9.00
CA SER A 80 -1.73 -13.46 8.32
C SER A 80 -1.47 -12.56 7.11
N LYS A 81 -0.22 -12.48 6.68
CA LYS A 81 0.20 -11.70 5.52
C LYS A 81 0.56 -12.62 4.38
N LEU A 82 0.06 -12.33 3.19
CA LEU A 82 0.36 -12.99 1.93
C LEU A 82 1.18 -12.04 1.07
N ILE A 83 2.38 -12.45 0.70
CA ILE A 83 3.22 -11.79 -0.30
C ILE A 83 3.06 -12.59 -1.58
N LEU A 84 2.44 -11.97 -2.58
CA LEU A 84 2.23 -12.57 -3.88
C LEU A 84 3.42 -12.23 -4.77
N GLN A 85 3.99 -13.24 -5.43
CA GLN A 85 5.08 -13.05 -6.36
C GLN A 85 4.62 -12.17 -7.53
N ALA A 86 5.46 -11.19 -7.86
CA ALA A 86 5.38 -10.43 -9.10
C ALA A 86 6.80 -10.34 -9.67
N VAL A 87 7.03 -10.98 -10.82
CA VAL A 87 8.30 -10.96 -11.53
C VAL A 87 8.18 -10.05 -12.74
N ASN A 88 9.10 -9.09 -12.79
CA ASN A 88 9.08 -8.06 -13.79
C ASN A 88 10.15 -8.36 -14.87
N HIS A 89 9.76 -9.00 -15.98
CA HIS A 89 10.69 -9.24 -17.09
C HIS A 89 10.75 -8.04 -18.04
N MET A 90 11.69 -8.08 -18.99
CA MET A 90 11.91 -6.98 -19.94
C MET A 90 10.66 -6.66 -20.76
N PHE A 91 9.96 -7.68 -21.28
CA PHE A 91 8.78 -7.51 -22.15
C PHE A 91 7.45 -7.93 -21.54
N GLN A 92 7.48 -8.66 -20.42
CA GLN A 92 6.32 -9.28 -19.81
C GLN A 92 6.40 -9.17 -18.28
N VAL A 93 5.26 -9.04 -17.62
CA VAL A 93 5.13 -9.17 -16.18
C VAL A 93 4.43 -10.47 -15.91
N GLU A 94 4.98 -11.25 -14.98
CA GLU A 94 4.38 -12.47 -14.48
C GLU A 94 4.01 -12.25 -13.02
N GLY A 95 2.87 -12.76 -12.58
CA GLY A 95 2.48 -12.58 -11.19
C GLY A 95 1.41 -13.54 -10.72
N VAL A 96 1.24 -13.55 -9.41
CA VAL A 96 0.19 -14.29 -8.73
C VAL A 96 -0.83 -13.30 -8.21
N SER A 97 -2.10 -13.56 -8.48
CA SER A 97 -3.20 -12.83 -7.86
C SER A 97 -4.20 -13.79 -7.22
N ILE A 98 -5.02 -13.26 -6.33
CA ILE A 98 -6.09 -14.02 -5.69
C ILE A 98 -7.39 -13.73 -6.45
N LEU A 99 -8.02 -14.78 -6.95
CA LEU A 99 -9.32 -14.69 -7.62
C LEU A 99 -10.46 -14.69 -6.60
N SER A 100 -10.42 -15.61 -5.63
CA SER A 100 -11.42 -15.74 -4.57
C SER A 100 -10.83 -16.33 -3.29
N ILE A 101 -11.52 -16.09 -2.18
CA ILE A 101 -11.23 -16.68 -0.87
C ILE A 101 -12.57 -17.13 -0.28
N ASP A 102 -12.66 -18.38 0.14
CA ASP A 102 -13.89 -19.02 0.65
C ASP A 102 -15.08 -18.82 -0.28
N ASP A 103 -14.82 -19.00 -1.58
CA ASP A 103 -15.77 -18.79 -2.68
C ASP A 103 -16.33 -17.35 -2.78
N ILE A 104 -15.76 -16.39 -2.03
CA ILE A 104 -16.01 -14.96 -2.15
C ILE A 104 -15.03 -14.37 -3.16
N ASN A 105 -15.54 -13.77 -4.24
CA ASN A 105 -14.71 -13.07 -5.23
C ASN A 105 -13.86 -11.99 -4.56
N ASN A 106 -12.57 -11.99 -4.89
CA ASN A 106 -11.55 -11.16 -4.24
C ASN A 106 -11.52 -11.29 -2.71
N GLY A 107 -12.19 -12.24 -2.07
CA GLY A 107 -12.20 -12.41 -0.62
C GLY A 107 -12.58 -11.16 0.16
N HIS A 108 -13.57 -10.39 -0.31
CA HIS A 108 -14.07 -9.21 0.40
C HIS A 108 -14.50 -9.56 1.84
N GLY A 109 -14.09 -8.76 2.82
CA GLY A 109 -14.37 -8.99 4.24
C GLY A 109 -13.40 -9.94 4.93
N VAL A 110 -12.99 -11.02 4.27
CA VAL A 110 -12.00 -12.00 4.77
C VAL A 110 -10.57 -11.50 4.59
N SER A 111 -10.33 -10.77 3.51
CA SER A 111 -9.00 -10.27 3.12
C SER A 111 -9.05 -8.83 2.63
N PHE A 112 -7.90 -8.15 2.69
CA PHE A 112 -7.73 -6.83 2.09
C PHE A 112 -6.31 -6.64 1.57
N SER A 113 -6.16 -5.85 0.51
CA SER A 113 -4.86 -5.50 -0.04
C SER A 113 -4.23 -4.36 0.75
N TRP A 114 -2.90 -4.36 0.87
CA TRP A 114 -2.15 -3.28 1.47
C TRP A 114 -0.75 -3.14 0.85
N ILE A 115 -0.01 -2.12 1.31
CA ILE A 115 1.40 -1.93 0.98
C ILE A 115 2.19 -3.18 1.38
N ASN A 116 2.92 -3.74 0.42
CA ASN A 116 3.77 -4.92 0.56
C ASN A 116 3.04 -6.25 0.83
N GLY A 117 1.78 -6.38 0.41
CA GLY A 117 1.10 -7.66 0.37
C GLY A 117 -0.38 -7.59 0.72
N ARG A 118 -1.00 -8.76 0.86
CA ARG A 118 -2.41 -8.93 1.16
C ARG A 118 -2.59 -9.53 2.54
N PHE A 119 -3.51 -9.03 3.34
CA PHE A 119 -3.79 -9.57 4.66
C PHE A 119 -5.03 -10.45 4.60
N ILE A 120 -4.97 -11.60 5.24
CA ILE A 120 -6.07 -12.57 5.35
C ILE A 120 -6.36 -12.85 6.83
N ALA A 121 -7.60 -13.16 7.17
CA ALA A 121 -7.93 -13.68 8.49
C ALA A 121 -7.15 -14.97 8.78
N ALA A 122 -6.79 -15.18 10.05
CA ALA A 122 -6.21 -16.43 10.49
C ALA A 122 -7.30 -17.51 10.58
N GLY A 123 -6.95 -18.74 10.20
CA GLY A 123 -7.88 -19.87 10.13
C GLY A 123 -7.74 -20.65 8.82
N LYS A 124 -8.59 -21.67 8.67
CA LYS A 124 -8.65 -22.49 7.46
C LYS A 124 -9.44 -21.74 6.39
N HIS A 125 -8.77 -21.41 5.29
CA HIS A 125 -9.37 -20.71 4.16
C HIS A 125 -9.09 -21.46 2.86
N LYS A 126 -10.08 -21.49 1.96
CA LYS A 126 -9.92 -21.96 0.58
C LYS A 126 -9.58 -20.75 -0.29
N VAL A 127 -8.38 -20.71 -0.84
CA VAL A 127 -7.89 -19.59 -1.66
C VAL A 127 -7.70 -20.05 -3.09
N THR A 128 -8.33 -19.35 -4.02
CA THR A 128 -8.14 -19.57 -5.45
C THR A 128 -7.10 -18.60 -5.96
N PHE A 129 -5.91 -19.13 -6.26
CA PHE A 129 -4.82 -18.37 -6.85
C PHE A 129 -4.87 -18.48 -8.37
N GLN A 130 -4.57 -17.38 -9.05
CA GLN A 130 -4.40 -17.35 -10.49
C GLN A 130 -3.00 -16.83 -10.84
N PHE A 131 -2.34 -17.54 -11.75
CA PHE A 131 -1.08 -17.11 -12.32
C PHE A 131 -1.38 -16.37 -13.62
N TYR A 132 -0.92 -15.14 -13.68
CA TYR A 132 -1.19 -14.26 -14.80
C TYR A 132 0.09 -13.76 -15.44
N THR A 133 -0.05 -13.40 -16.70
CA THR A 133 0.98 -12.67 -17.42
C THR A 133 0.39 -11.49 -18.16
N TYR A 134 1.16 -10.43 -18.31
CA TYR A 134 0.76 -9.22 -19.00
C TYR A 134 1.94 -8.65 -19.79
N GLN A 135 1.69 -8.20 -21.02
CA GLN A 135 2.72 -7.62 -21.89
C GLN A 135 2.85 -6.11 -21.63
N LYS A 136 4.05 -5.64 -21.30
CA LYS A 136 4.28 -4.23 -20.92
C LYS A 136 4.02 -3.22 -22.03
N PHE A 137 4.43 -3.56 -23.25
CA PHE A 137 4.49 -2.62 -24.37
C PHE A 137 3.24 -2.62 -25.23
N ASN A 138 2.19 -3.33 -24.81
CA ASN A 138 0.98 -3.44 -25.58
C ASN A 138 -0.13 -2.64 -24.87
N ARG A 139 -0.52 -1.52 -25.48
CA ARG A 139 -1.39 -0.48 -24.89
C ARG A 139 -2.77 -1.00 -24.45
N CYS A 140 -3.19 -2.14 -25.01
CA CYS A 140 -4.45 -2.82 -24.70
C CYS A 140 -4.26 -4.29 -24.32
N ALA A 141 -3.08 -4.71 -23.84
CA ALA A 141 -2.89 -6.10 -23.46
C ALA A 141 -3.87 -6.48 -22.35
N ALA A 142 -4.75 -7.45 -22.61
CA ALA A 142 -5.50 -8.06 -21.53
C ALA A 142 -4.53 -8.87 -20.65
N MET A 143 -4.81 -8.90 -19.35
CA MET A 143 -4.17 -9.84 -18.43
C MET A 143 -4.50 -11.27 -18.90
N ASN A 144 -3.49 -12.04 -19.28
CA ASN A 144 -3.66 -13.41 -19.70
C ASN A 144 -3.52 -14.34 -18.49
N ILE A 145 -4.56 -15.10 -18.19
CA ILE A 145 -4.58 -16.08 -17.09
C ILE A 145 -4.02 -17.39 -17.63
N VAL A 146 -2.87 -17.82 -17.10
CA VAL A 146 -2.19 -19.04 -17.56
C VAL A 146 -2.79 -20.28 -16.90
N TYR A 147 -3.03 -20.22 -15.58
CA TYR A 147 -3.72 -21.26 -14.84
C TYR A 147 -4.25 -20.73 -13.51
N THR A 148 -5.25 -21.43 -12.99
CA THR A 148 -5.89 -21.13 -11.71
C THR A 148 -5.89 -22.41 -10.87
N LYS A 149 -5.70 -22.27 -9.55
CA LYS A 149 -5.71 -23.40 -8.63
C LYS A 149 -6.29 -23.04 -7.28
N ASP A 150 -7.18 -23.90 -6.80
CA ASP A 150 -7.73 -23.83 -5.46
C ASP A 150 -6.77 -24.49 -4.48
N ILE A 151 -6.44 -23.77 -3.41
CA ILE A 151 -5.58 -24.25 -2.34
C ILE A 151 -6.29 -23.99 -1.02
N THR A 152 -6.56 -25.05 -0.28
CA THR A 152 -7.06 -24.94 1.09
C THR A 152 -5.88 -24.99 2.04
N MET A 153 -5.74 -23.96 2.86
CA MET A 153 -4.62 -23.83 3.79
C MET A 153 -5.09 -23.22 5.10
N GLU A 154 -4.43 -23.61 6.18
CA GLU A 154 -4.59 -22.97 7.48
C GLU A 154 -3.57 -21.82 7.65
N PHE A 155 -4.10 -20.62 7.83
CA PHE A 155 -3.35 -19.38 7.99
C PHE A 155 -3.13 -19.09 9.48
N LEU A 156 -1.87 -19.04 9.89
CA LEU A 156 -1.50 -18.82 11.28
C LEU A 156 -1.40 -17.33 11.61
N PRO A 157 -1.88 -16.89 12.79
CA PRO A 157 -1.85 -15.49 13.19
C PRO A 157 -0.40 -14.96 13.24
N GLY A 158 -0.18 -13.75 12.70
CA GLY A 158 1.14 -13.11 12.66
C GLY A 158 2.13 -13.72 11.65
N ALA A 159 1.75 -14.80 10.96
CA ALA A 159 2.61 -15.44 9.97
C ALA A 159 2.62 -14.70 8.63
N VAL A 160 3.77 -14.69 7.98
CA VAL A 160 3.95 -14.20 6.62
C VAL A 160 4.12 -15.40 5.69
N TYR A 161 3.33 -15.44 4.63
CA TYR A 161 3.34 -16.47 3.60
C TYR A 161 3.73 -15.85 2.27
N ILE A 162 4.68 -16.45 1.58
CA ILE A 162 5.14 -16.07 0.25
C ILE A 162 4.54 -17.06 -0.73
N VAL A 163 3.81 -16.56 -1.72
CA VAL A 163 3.14 -17.35 -2.75
C VAL A 163 3.84 -17.12 -4.08
N GLU A 164 4.41 -18.18 -4.63
CA GLU A 164 5.14 -18.18 -5.89
C GLU A 164 4.47 -19.10 -6.89
N ALA A 165 4.41 -18.68 -8.15
CA ALA A 165 3.99 -19.53 -9.24
C ALA A 165 5.16 -20.39 -9.72
N ARG A 166 4.92 -21.69 -9.90
CA ARG A 166 5.81 -22.57 -10.66
C ARG A 166 5.18 -22.83 -12.03
N SER A 167 5.73 -22.15 -13.02
CA SER A 167 5.26 -22.29 -14.41
C SER A 167 5.41 -23.73 -14.93
N GLY A 168 6.53 -24.41 -14.63
CA GLY A 168 6.83 -25.74 -15.17
C GLY A 168 5.84 -26.86 -14.78
N ASN A 169 5.19 -26.79 -13.61
CA ASN A 169 4.22 -27.78 -13.17
C ASN A 169 2.82 -27.21 -12.89
N LYS A 170 2.55 -25.97 -13.35
CA LYS A 170 1.29 -25.25 -13.15
C LYS A 170 0.77 -25.34 -11.71
N ASN A 171 1.65 -25.04 -10.76
CA ASN A 171 1.34 -25.13 -9.34
C ASN A 171 1.87 -23.92 -8.57
N PHE A 172 1.29 -23.64 -7.41
CA PHE A 172 1.78 -22.60 -6.52
C PHE A 172 2.63 -23.21 -5.41
N ARG A 173 3.78 -22.59 -5.13
CA ARG A 173 4.58 -22.86 -3.94
C ARG A 173 4.23 -21.81 -2.89
N ILE A 174 3.75 -22.27 -1.73
CA ILE A 174 3.47 -21.40 -0.58
C ILE A 174 4.52 -21.71 0.47
N THR A 175 5.31 -20.71 0.83
CA THR A 175 6.37 -20.84 1.85
C THR A 175 6.05 -19.90 2.99
N ARG A 176 6.16 -20.38 4.24
CA ARG A 176 6.09 -19.51 5.40
C ARG A 176 7.45 -18.85 5.62
N ASP A 177 7.47 -17.52 5.68
CA ASP A 177 8.67 -16.80 6.09
C ASP A 177 8.80 -16.90 7.62
N MET A 178 9.90 -17.51 8.06
CA MET A 178 10.23 -17.66 9.48
C MET A 178 10.99 -16.45 10.03
N LYS A 179 11.54 -15.59 9.17
CA LYS A 179 12.33 -14.42 9.56
C LYS A 179 11.47 -13.17 9.74
N GLN A 180 10.34 -13.10 9.05
CA GLN A 180 9.41 -11.98 9.13
C GLN A 180 8.15 -12.36 9.91
N SER A 181 7.84 -11.55 10.92
CA SER A 181 6.51 -11.46 11.52
C SER A 181 5.90 -10.10 11.17
N ILE A 182 4.57 -10.03 11.21
CA ILE A 182 3.77 -8.87 10.78
C ILE A 182 4.03 -7.61 11.62
#